data_AF-A0AAN9C896-F1
#
_entry.id   AF-A0AAN9C896-F1
#
_cell.length_a   1.000
_cell.length_b   1.000
_cell.length_c   1.000
_cell.angle_alpha   90.00
_cell.angle_beta   90.00
_cell.angle_gamma   90.00
#
_symmetry.space_group_name_H-M   'P 1'
#
loop_
_entity.id
_entity.type
_entity.pdbx_description
1 polymer ?
#
loop_
_entity_poly.entity_id
_entity_poly.type
_entity_poly.pdbx_seq_one_letter_code
_entity_poly.pdbx_strand_id
1 'polypeptide(L)'
;MALSHLSLLRPVLCRFVPSVVRTPLVTCSRVPFLPRPVVLPNYARHYATKKSKAKAKGQTAKVNIKAALVDDIISLEEVKEDMAAVLTTLKEDFSRNLSIRTSPGALDHIIVTTKDGKFPLNQLGQISMKSPQLLVVNMTGFPEATAAVTRALQDSSMGLNPDVEGTIIRVPVPMVTREHRENLVKLAKQFCNKAKDLLRRVRSNTISQLKKSKEGVSDDTIHLIEKQVQQMADSYVADIDKQLATKTKELLG
;
A
#
# COMPACT_ATOMS: atom_id res chain seq x y z
N MET A 1 1.94 53.79 -33.89
CA MET A 1 0.86 54.69 -33.45
C MET A 1 0.14 54.00 -32.30
N ALA A 2 0.43 54.47 -31.09
CA ALA A 2 -0.19 54.01 -29.85
C ALA A 2 -1.43 54.88 -29.59
N LEU A 3 -2.58 54.26 -29.30
CA LEU A 3 -3.76 54.95 -28.80
C LEU A 3 -4.32 54.20 -27.60
N SER A 4 -3.92 54.71 -26.44
CA SER A 4 -4.70 54.90 -25.22
C SER A 4 -6.21 54.66 -25.31
N HIS A 5 -6.72 53.80 -24.42
CA HIS A 5 -7.98 54.07 -23.74
C HIS A 5 -7.86 53.67 -22.25
N LEU A 6 -7.85 54.71 -21.42
CA LEU A 6 -7.94 54.69 -19.97
C LEU A 6 -9.41 54.59 -19.52
N SER A 7 -9.59 54.29 -18.23
CA SER A 7 -10.83 54.38 -17.42
C SER A 7 -11.67 53.07 -17.43
N LEU A 8 -12.12 52.43 -16.33
CA LEU A 8 -12.46 52.87 -14.98
C LEU A 8 -12.42 51.70 -13.96
N LEU A 9 -11.91 51.97 -12.76
CA LEU A 9 -12.44 51.60 -11.43
C LEU A 9 -12.58 50.11 -10.99
N ARG A 10 -11.64 49.68 -10.14
CA ARG A 10 -11.85 48.93 -8.87
C ARG A 10 -11.26 49.81 -7.73
N PRO A 11 -11.52 49.65 -6.41
CA PRO A 11 -12.29 48.62 -5.69
C PRO A 11 -13.30 49.19 -4.65
N VAL A 12 -14.37 48.46 -4.32
CA VAL A 12 -15.21 48.80 -3.14
C VAL A 12 -14.76 47.95 -1.94
N LEU A 13 -14.34 48.68 -0.91
CA LEU A 13 -13.86 48.22 0.38
C LEU A 13 -14.99 47.59 1.22
N CYS A 14 -14.66 46.44 1.83
CA CYS A 14 -14.72 46.18 3.27
C CYS A 14 -15.73 46.98 4.10
N ARG A 15 -16.72 46.29 4.70
CA ARG A 15 -17.20 46.46 6.09
C ARG A 15 -18.50 45.67 6.29
N PHE A 16 -18.44 44.55 7.01
CA PHE A 16 -19.60 44.01 7.71
C PHE A 16 -19.13 43.42 9.04
N VAL A 17 -19.22 44.24 10.08
CA VAL A 17 -19.12 43.83 11.48
C VAL A 17 -20.56 43.84 12.01
N PRO A 18 -21.11 42.74 12.55
CA PRO A 18 -22.31 42.84 13.34
C PRO A 18 -21.94 43.21 14.77
N SER A 19 -22.49 44.34 15.20
CA SER A 19 -22.47 44.89 16.55
C SER A 19 -23.19 43.98 17.53
N VAL A 20 -22.51 43.65 18.62
CA VAL A 20 -23.10 43.09 19.84
C VAL A 20 -23.87 44.21 20.53
N VAL A 21 -25.19 44.09 20.62
CA VAL A 21 -26.02 44.95 21.46
C VAL A 21 -26.74 44.06 22.47
N ARG A 22 -26.29 44.14 23.73
CA ARG A 22 -27.00 43.67 24.92
C ARG A 22 -28.09 44.68 25.28
N THR A 23 -29.30 44.21 25.52
CA THR A 23 -30.37 44.96 26.20
C THR A 23 -31.07 44.09 27.24
N PRO A 24 -31.75 44.71 28.23
CA PRO A 24 -31.65 44.30 29.63
C PRO A 24 -32.71 43.29 30.08
N LEU A 25 -32.36 42.58 31.15
CA LEU A 25 -33.28 41.75 31.93
C LEU A 25 -34.36 42.64 32.56
N VAL A 26 -35.62 42.40 32.19
CA VAL A 26 -36.79 42.85 32.94
C VAL A 26 -37.50 41.63 33.48
N THR A 27 -37.38 41.46 34.79
CA THR A 27 -38.21 40.59 35.62
C THR A 27 -39.60 41.20 35.72
N CYS A 28 -40.65 40.45 35.35
CA CYS A 28 -41.99 40.66 35.89
C CYS A 28 -42.77 39.35 35.84
N SER A 29 -43.06 38.85 37.04
CA SER A 29 -43.90 37.71 37.37
C SER A 29 -45.34 37.92 36.94
N ARG A 30 -45.90 36.98 36.18
CA ARG A 30 -47.29 36.53 36.32
C ARG A 30 -47.47 35.24 35.50
N VAL A 31 -47.66 34.14 36.19
CA VAL A 31 -47.95 32.83 35.60
C VAL A 31 -49.46 32.73 35.37
N PRO A 32 -49.95 32.58 34.13
CA PRO A 32 -51.29 32.07 33.89
C PRO A 32 -51.22 30.54 33.89
N PHE A 33 -52.06 29.92 34.72
CA PHE A 33 -52.28 28.47 34.75
C PHE A 33 -52.71 27.97 33.36
N LEU A 34 -51.88 27.16 32.71
CA LEU A 34 -52.25 26.39 31.53
C LEU A 34 -52.91 25.06 31.94
N PRO A 35 -53.95 24.60 31.24
CA PRO A 35 -54.59 23.31 31.54
C PRO A 35 -53.62 22.15 31.24
N ARG A 36 -53.63 21.15 32.13
CA ARG A 36 -52.75 19.96 32.04
C ARG A 36 -52.90 19.27 30.67
N PRO A 37 -51.79 18.87 30.01
CA PRO A 37 -51.87 18.12 28.77
C PRO A 37 -52.39 16.71 29.06
N VAL A 38 -53.37 16.27 28.27
CA VAL A 38 -53.83 14.88 28.24
C VAL A 38 -52.68 14.02 27.71
N VAL A 39 -52.11 13.20 28.58
CA VAL A 39 -51.05 12.25 28.21
C VAL A 39 -51.71 11.09 27.48
N LEU A 40 -51.57 11.05 26.16
CA LEU A 40 -51.88 9.83 25.40
C LEU A 40 -50.78 8.79 25.68
N PRO A 41 -51.11 7.54 26.02
CA PRO A 41 -50.11 6.50 26.22
C PRO A 41 -49.43 6.20 24.88
N ASN A 42 -48.14 6.52 24.80
CA ASN A 42 -47.29 6.10 23.67
C ASN A 42 -47.19 4.57 23.67
N TYR A 43 -47.96 3.91 22.81
CA TYR A 43 -47.75 2.50 22.48
C TYR A 43 -46.53 2.37 21.56
N ALA A 44 -45.35 2.27 22.16
CA ALA A 44 -44.14 1.88 21.46
C ALA A 44 -44.15 0.35 21.22
N ARG A 45 -44.23 -0.07 19.95
CA ARG A 45 -43.98 -1.47 19.58
C ARG A 45 -42.48 -1.76 19.71
N HIS A 46 -42.08 -2.37 20.81
CA HIS A 46 -40.72 -2.89 20.98
C HIS A 46 -40.53 -4.11 20.08
N TYR A 47 -39.95 -3.92 18.89
CA TYR A 47 -39.45 -5.04 18.11
C TYR A 47 -38.30 -5.69 18.87
N ALA A 48 -38.37 -7.00 19.04
CA ALA A 48 -37.30 -7.78 19.66
C ALA A 48 -36.01 -7.62 18.83
N THR A 49 -35.07 -6.82 19.31
CA THR A 49 -33.70 -6.85 18.81
C THR A 49 -33.16 -8.23 19.17
N LYS A 50 -32.96 -9.10 18.17
CA LYS A 50 -32.17 -10.31 18.37
C LYS A 50 -30.86 -9.86 18.99
N LYS A 51 -30.62 -10.26 20.25
CA LYS A 51 -29.34 -10.12 20.94
C LYS A 51 -28.29 -10.58 19.93
N SER A 52 -27.50 -9.65 19.40
CA SER A 52 -26.37 -10.01 18.58
C SER A 52 -25.48 -10.83 19.48
N LYS A 53 -25.58 -12.17 19.37
CA LYS A 53 -24.52 -13.03 19.82
C LYS A 53 -23.31 -12.57 19.01
N ALA A 54 -22.51 -11.69 19.60
CA ALA A 54 -21.15 -11.48 19.18
C ALA A 54 -20.56 -12.88 19.17
N LYS A 55 -20.50 -13.47 17.98
CA LYS A 55 -19.86 -14.76 17.77
C LYS A 55 -18.41 -14.44 18.12
N ALA A 56 -18.02 -14.77 19.35
CA ALA A 56 -16.62 -14.80 19.72
C ALA A 56 -15.94 -15.53 18.56
N LYS A 57 -14.96 -14.90 17.93
CA LYS A 57 -14.06 -15.58 16.99
C LYS A 57 -13.41 -16.67 17.81
N GLY A 58 -14.07 -17.83 17.89
CA GLY A 58 -13.47 -19.04 18.40
C GLY A 58 -12.23 -19.23 17.55
N GLN A 59 -11.07 -19.26 18.21
CA GLN A 59 -9.88 -19.81 17.58
C GLN A 59 -10.32 -21.13 16.96
N THR A 60 -10.34 -21.20 15.64
CA THR A 60 -10.57 -22.44 14.94
C THR A 60 -9.49 -23.38 15.44
N ALA A 61 -9.90 -24.41 16.19
CA ALA A 61 -9.00 -25.39 16.74
C ALA A 61 -8.01 -25.79 15.65
N LYS A 62 -6.71 -25.70 15.96
CA LYS A 62 -5.64 -26.10 15.06
C LYS A 62 -5.94 -27.55 14.68
N VAL A 63 -6.32 -27.77 13.44
CA VAL A 63 -6.80 -29.07 12.98
C VAL A 63 -5.57 -29.99 12.91
N ASN A 64 -5.27 -30.67 14.02
CA ASN A 64 -4.20 -31.66 14.10
C ASN A 64 -4.74 -32.97 13.50
N ILE A 65 -4.72 -33.08 12.18
CA ILE A 65 -4.98 -34.34 11.48
C ILE A 65 -3.68 -35.15 11.40
N LYS A 66 -3.80 -36.48 11.44
CA LYS A 66 -2.68 -37.38 11.13
C LYS A 66 -2.27 -37.17 9.66
N ALA A 67 -1.13 -36.54 9.43
CA ALA A 67 -0.62 -36.19 8.09
C ALA A 67 -0.67 -37.37 7.10
N ALA A 68 -0.32 -38.57 7.58
CA ALA A 68 -0.27 -39.79 6.79
C ALA A 68 -1.59 -40.20 6.09
N LEU A 69 -2.76 -39.78 6.57
CA LEU A 69 -4.04 -40.09 5.89
C LEU A 69 -4.42 -39.06 4.81
N VAL A 70 -3.77 -37.89 4.82
CA VAL A 70 -4.08 -36.79 3.91
C VAL A 70 -3.15 -36.81 2.70
N ASP A 71 -1.89 -37.22 2.91
CA ASP A 71 -0.85 -37.25 1.87
C ASP A 71 -1.21 -38.20 0.70
N ASP A 72 -1.97 -39.29 0.96
CA ASP A 72 -2.43 -40.21 -0.08
C ASP A 72 -3.53 -39.63 -1.01
N ILE A 73 -4.23 -38.59 -0.56
CA ILE A 73 -5.37 -37.98 -1.29
C ILE A 73 -4.92 -36.71 -2.01
N ILE A 74 -4.18 -35.84 -1.31
CA ILE A 74 -3.54 -34.64 -1.85
C ILE A 74 -2.25 -34.35 -1.08
N SER A 75 -1.18 -34.09 -1.83
CA SER A 75 0.08 -33.54 -1.33
C SER A 75 -0.13 -32.16 -0.69
N LEU A 76 -0.24 -32.10 0.65
CA LEU A 76 -0.33 -30.83 1.37
C LEU A 76 0.95 -30.00 1.27
N GLU A 77 2.07 -30.64 0.99
CA GLU A 77 3.37 -29.99 0.79
C GLU A 77 3.37 -29.13 -0.49
N GLU A 78 2.92 -29.69 -1.61
CA GLU A 78 2.78 -28.95 -2.88
C GLU A 78 1.89 -27.71 -2.72
N VAL A 79 0.76 -27.84 -2.02
CA VAL A 79 -0.14 -26.70 -1.75
C VAL A 79 0.55 -25.62 -0.93
N LYS A 80 1.39 -25.99 0.04
CA LYS A 80 2.17 -25.02 0.82
C LYS A 80 3.24 -24.34 -0.02
N GLU A 81 3.90 -25.08 -0.91
CA GLU A 81 4.89 -24.54 -1.84
C GLU A 81 4.27 -23.54 -2.80
N ASP A 82 3.12 -23.88 -3.39
CA ASP A 82 2.34 -22.99 -4.25
C ASP A 82 1.92 -21.70 -3.52
N MET A 83 1.40 -21.83 -2.29
CA MET A 83 1.05 -20.67 -1.47
C MET A 83 2.28 -19.84 -1.08
N ALA A 84 3.41 -20.48 -0.81
CA ALA A 84 4.67 -19.80 -0.53
C ALA A 84 5.23 -19.07 -1.77
N ALA A 85 5.08 -19.64 -2.96
CA ALA A 85 5.46 -19.00 -4.22
C ALA A 85 4.65 -17.71 -4.48
N VAL A 86 3.38 -17.67 -4.08
CA VAL A 86 2.57 -16.44 -4.13
C VAL A 86 3.14 -15.36 -3.18
N LEU A 87 3.69 -15.75 -2.02
CA LEU A 87 4.34 -14.81 -1.12
C LEU A 87 5.70 -14.32 -1.65
N THR A 88 6.49 -15.19 -2.27
CA THR A 88 7.80 -14.79 -2.83
C THR A 88 7.61 -13.82 -3.98
N THR A 89 6.68 -14.10 -4.90
CA THR A 89 6.35 -13.20 -6.01
C THR A 89 5.86 -11.83 -5.52
N LEU A 90 5.01 -11.78 -4.49
CA LEU A 90 4.59 -10.50 -3.90
C LEU A 90 5.76 -9.72 -3.27
N LYS A 91 6.70 -10.40 -2.60
CA LYS A 91 7.91 -9.74 -2.05
C LYS A 91 8.79 -9.17 -3.15
N GLU A 92 8.96 -9.91 -4.26
CA GLU A 92 9.69 -9.43 -5.43
C GLU A 92 9.01 -8.19 -6.04
N ASP A 93 7.70 -8.24 -6.24
CA ASP A 93 6.93 -7.10 -6.76
C ASP A 93 7.08 -5.85 -5.90
N PHE A 94 7.10 -6.02 -4.57
CA PHE A 94 7.35 -4.93 -3.64
C PHE A 94 8.77 -4.37 -3.74
N SER A 95 9.79 -5.22 -3.84
CA SER A 95 11.18 -4.77 -3.98
C SER A 95 11.41 -4.01 -5.29
N ARG A 96 10.78 -4.44 -6.38
CA ARG A 96 10.97 -3.85 -7.71
C ARG A 96 10.20 -2.54 -7.89
N ASN A 97 8.96 -2.46 -7.43
CA ASN A 97 8.06 -1.36 -7.76
C ASN A 97 7.87 -0.33 -6.64
N LEU A 98 8.10 -0.69 -5.36
CA LEU A 98 7.73 0.14 -4.21
C LEU A 98 8.94 0.75 -3.50
N SER A 99 10.00 1.10 -4.23
CA SER A 99 11.15 1.78 -3.64
C SER A 99 10.92 3.29 -3.59
N ILE A 100 10.89 3.86 -2.38
CA ILE A 100 10.99 5.32 -2.15
C ILE A 100 12.45 5.77 -2.12
N ARG A 101 13.35 4.85 -1.76
CA ARG A 101 14.72 5.20 -1.38
C ARG A 101 15.61 5.17 -2.60
N THR A 102 16.15 6.33 -2.96
CA THR A 102 17.43 6.48 -3.65
C THR A 102 18.55 6.00 -2.74
N SER A 103 18.54 4.69 -2.46
CA SER A 103 19.73 4.03 -1.95
C SER A 103 20.79 4.03 -3.05
N PRO A 104 22.09 4.04 -2.72
CA PRO A 104 23.16 3.95 -3.71
C PRO A 104 22.96 2.75 -4.66
N GLY A 105 22.43 1.64 -4.15
CA GLY A 105 22.13 0.44 -4.95
C GLY A 105 21.06 0.61 -6.03
N ALA A 106 20.25 1.68 -5.99
CA ALA A 106 19.29 1.94 -7.06
C ALA A 106 19.98 2.30 -8.40
N LEU A 107 21.19 2.85 -8.35
CA LEU A 107 21.96 3.23 -9.54
C LEU A 107 22.81 2.07 -10.09
N ASP A 108 23.00 1.00 -9.32
CA ASP A 108 23.86 -0.14 -9.70
C ASP A 108 23.38 -0.88 -10.96
N HIS A 109 22.06 -0.90 -11.18
CA HIS A 109 21.44 -1.59 -12.31
C HIS A 109 21.48 -0.80 -13.63
N ILE A 110 21.96 0.45 -13.61
CA ILE A 110 22.05 1.29 -14.80
C ILE A 110 23.18 0.76 -15.68
N ILE A 111 22.83 0.35 -16.91
CA ILE A 111 23.78 -0.13 -17.90
C ILE A 111 24.33 1.07 -18.66
N VAL A 112 25.65 1.23 -18.62
CA VAL A 112 26.39 2.28 -19.31
C VAL A 112 27.03 1.70 -20.56
N THR A 113 26.78 2.33 -21.70
CA THR A 113 27.43 1.94 -22.96
C THR A 113 28.69 2.78 -23.15
N THR A 114 29.85 2.14 -23.00
CA THR A 114 31.18 2.74 -23.22
C THR A 114 31.73 2.25 -24.56
N LYS A 115 32.86 2.81 -25.01
CA LYS A 115 33.55 2.39 -26.25
C LYS A 115 33.92 0.89 -26.23
N ASP A 116 34.25 0.37 -25.06
CA ASP A 116 34.72 -1.01 -24.87
C ASP A 116 33.59 -2.03 -24.67
N GLY A 117 32.34 -1.57 -24.55
CA GLY A 117 31.17 -2.43 -24.32
C GLY A 117 30.16 -1.85 -23.32
N LYS A 118 29.19 -2.70 -22.94
CA LYS A 118 28.15 -2.36 -21.97
C LYS A 118 28.53 -2.88 -20.59
N PHE A 119 28.61 -1.99 -19.61
CA PHE A 119 28.96 -2.32 -18.23
C PHE A 119 27.95 -1.70 -17.25
N PRO A 120 27.63 -2.38 -16.14
CA PRO A 120 26.85 -1.77 -15.07
C PRO A 120 27.65 -0.66 -14.38
N LEU A 121 26.95 0.36 -13.89
CA LEU A 121 27.57 1.53 -13.27
C LEU A 121 28.50 1.18 -12.09
N ASN A 122 28.15 0.16 -11.30
CA ASN A 122 28.92 -0.30 -10.14
C ASN A 122 30.35 -0.75 -10.50
N GLN A 123 30.58 -1.22 -11.74
CA GLN A 123 31.93 -1.63 -12.18
C GLN A 123 32.81 -0.45 -12.61
N LEU A 124 32.19 0.64 -13.07
CA LEU A 124 32.90 1.79 -13.62
C LEU A 124 33.25 2.83 -12.56
N GLY A 125 32.45 2.94 -11.50
CA GLY A 125 32.64 3.94 -10.46
C GLY A 125 32.07 3.55 -9.11
N GLN A 126 32.58 4.20 -8.07
CA GLN A 126 32.13 4.00 -6.70
C GLN A 126 30.98 4.95 -6.38
N ILE A 127 29.81 4.42 -6.04
CA ILE A 127 28.63 5.20 -5.65
C ILE A 127 28.65 5.40 -4.14
N SER A 128 28.58 6.66 -3.70
CA SER A 128 28.56 7.06 -2.30
C SER A 128 27.42 8.03 -2.03
N MET A 129 26.80 7.92 -0.86
CA MET A 129 25.73 8.82 -0.44
C MET A 129 26.31 9.90 0.48
N LYS A 130 26.34 11.15 0.01
CA LYS A 130 26.83 12.30 0.81
C LYS A 130 25.70 12.93 1.63
N SER A 131 24.50 12.98 1.07
CA SER A 131 23.27 13.45 1.70
C SER A 131 22.09 12.65 1.13
N PRO A 132 20.94 12.52 1.82
CA PRO A 132 19.77 11.83 1.28
C PRO A 132 19.27 12.37 -0.07
N GLN A 133 19.60 13.63 -0.39
CA GLN A 133 19.24 14.30 -1.64
C GLN A 133 20.40 14.38 -2.64
N LEU A 134 21.61 13.93 -2.28
CA LEU A 134 22.81 14.09 -3.11
C LEU A 134 23.65 12.81 -3.06
N LEU A 135 23.63 12.09 -4.19
CA LEU A 135 24.50 10.96 -4.45
C LEU A 135 25.74 11.42 -5.21
N VAL A 136 26.87 10.80 -4.91
CA VAL A 136 28.15 11.10 -5.54
C VAL A 136 28.70 9.83 -6.16
N VAL A 137 28.94 9.86 -7.46
CA VAL A 137 29.59 8.79 -8.21
C VAL A 137 31.03 9.20 -8.50
N ASN A 138 31.98 8.45 -7.95
CA ASN A 138 33.40 8.68 -8.15
C ASN A 138 33.91 7.82 -9.31
N MET A 139 34.37 8.45 -10.38
CA MET A 139 34.83 7.79 -11.62
C MET A 139 36.36 7.78 -11.75
N THR A 140 37.10 7.78 -10.63
CA THR A 140 38.57 7.87 -10.63
C THR A 140 39.27 6.75 -11.39
N GLY A 141 38.64 5.58 -11.53
CA GLY A 141 39.19 4.46 -12.30
C GLY A 141 39.08 4.64 -13.82
N PHE A 142 38.05 5.35 -14.30
CA PHE A 142 37.75 5.49 -15.73
C PHE A 142 37.24 6.91 -16.05
N PRO A 143 38.13 7.93 -16.08
CA PRO A 143 37.71 9.31 -16.33
C PRO A 143 37.10 9.50 -17.72
N GLU A 144 37.48 8.69 -18.71
CA GLU A 144 36.93 8.74 -20.07
C GLU A 144 35.46 8.31 -20.16
N ALA A 145 35.01 7.46 -19.23
CA ALA A 145 33.64 6.94 -19.20
C ALA A 145 32.65 7.94 -18.56
N THR A 146 33.12 9.03 -17.96
CA THR A 146 32.30 10.02 -17.24
C THR A 146 31.16 10.55 -18.12
N ALA A 147 31.43 10.91 -19.37
CA ALA A 147 30.40 11.42 -20.29
C ALA A 147 29.34 10.37 -20.66
N ALA A 148 29.74 9.10 -20.78
CA ALA A 148 28.81 8.01 -21.04
C ALA A 148 27.91 7.73 -19.83
N VAL A 149 28.47 7.80 -18.62
CA VAL A 149 27.73 7.67 -17.36
C VAL A 149 26.71 8.80 -17.20
N THR A 150 27.10 10.05 -17.47
CA THR A 150 26.18 11.20 -17.40
C THR A 150 24.97 11.01 -18.30
N ARG A 151 25.17 10.55 -19.54
CA ARG A 151 24.07 10.25 -20.47
C ARG A 151 23.21 9.08 -19.98
N ALA A 152 23.82 7.99 -19.54
CA ALA A 152 23.09 6.84 -19.02
C ALA A 152 22.24 7.18 -17.77
N LEU A 153 22.72 8.09 -16.92
CA LEU A 153 21.97 8.59 -15.76
C LEU A 153 20.78 9.46 -16.18
N GLN A 154 20.92 10.30 -17.21
CA GLN A 154 19.84 11.12 -17.77
C GLN A 154 18.77 10.27 -18.47
N ASP A 155 19.18 9.26 -19.23
CA ASP A 155 18.31 8.35 -19.96
C ASP A 155 17.64 7.30 -19.06
N SER A 156 18.11 7.16 -17.81
CA SER A 156 17.53 6.21 -16.86
C SER A 156 16.06 6.56 -16.55
N SER A 157 15.28 5.55 -16.15
CA SER A 157 13.86 5.72 -15.79
C SER A 157 13.63 6.68 -14.62
N MET A 158 14.69 7.13 -13.94
CA MET A 158 14.65 8.07 -12.83
C MET A 158 14.74 9.54 -13.27
N GLY A 159 15.16 9.82 -14.52
CA GLY A 159 15.21 11.19 -15.09
C GLY A 159 16.05 12.16 -14.25
N LEU A 160 17.19 11.71 -13.74
CA LEU A 160 18.06 12.49 -12.86
C LEU A 160 18.90 13.48 -13.69
N ASN A 161 19.22 14.64 -13.11
CA ASN A 161 20.08 15.64 -13.75
C ASN A 161 21.48 15.65 -13.09
N PRO A 162 22.43 14.80 -13.53
CA PRO A 162 23.78 14.76 -13.00
C PRO A 162 24.59 16.03 -13.31
N ASP A 163 25.32 16.52 -12.33
CA ASP A 163 26.31 17.59 -12.45
C ASP A 163 27.72 17.01 -12.38
N VAL A 164 28.60 17.41 -13.29
CA VAL A 164 29.92 16.78 -13.48
C VAL A 164 31.02 17.73 -13.01
N GLU A 165 31.76 17.32 -11.99
CA GLU A 165 32.95 18.01 -11.47
C GLU A 165 34.20 17.15 -11.75
N GLY A 166 34.71 17.23 -12.99
CA GLY A 166 35.90 16.46 -13.41
C GLY A 166 35.64 14.94 -13.37
N THR A 167 36.14 14.27 -12.34
CA THR A 167 35.97 12.81 -12.12
C THR A 167 34.85 12.47 -11.13
N ILE A 168 34.19 13.46 -10.56
CA ILE A 168 33.12 13.30 -9.58
C ILE A 168 31.80 13.73 -10.22
N ILE A 169 30.79 12.84 -10.19
CA ILE A 169 29.44 13.13 -10.68
C ILE A 169 28.51 13.28 -9.50
N ARG A 170 27.87 14.45 -9.36
CA ARG A 170 26.86 14.74 -8.35
C ARG A 170 25.49 14.51 -8.92
N VAL A 171 24.72 13.63 -8.31
CA VAL A 171 23.37 13.29 -8.74
C VAL A 171 22.39 13.83 -7.69
N PRO A 172 21.78 15.01 -7.93
CA PRO A 172 20.72 15.53 -7.07
C PRO A 172 19.47 14.67 -7.25
N VAL A 173 18.94 14.17 -6.13
CA VAL A 173 17.69 13.43 -6.12
C VAL A 173 16.56 14.37 -5.69
N PRO A 174 15.51 14.53 -6.51
CA PRO A 174 14.36 15.34 -6.12
C PRO A 174 13.65 14.73 -4.90
N MET A 175 13.09 15.60 -4.06
CA MET A 175 12.31 15.13 -2.92
C MET A 175 11.04 14.43 -3.38
N VAL A 176 10.76 13.27 -2.79
CA VAL A 176 9.55 12.51 -3.07
C VAL A 176 8.35 13.22 -2.45
N THR A 177 7.41 13.70 -3.27
CA THR A 177 6.21 14.37 -2.80
C THR A 177 5.26 13.41 -2.07
N ARG A 178 4.41 13.96 -1.19
CA ARG A 178 3.39 13.16 -0.48
C ARG A 178 2.44 12.44 -1.45
N GLU A 179 2.03 13.12 -2.52
CA GLU A 179 1.17 12.54 -3.56
C GLU A 179 1.80 11.30 -4.19
N HIS A 180 3.12 11.33 -4.45
CA HIS A 180 3.83 10.18 -5.00
C HIS A 180 3.85 9.01 -4.00
N ARG A 181 4.11 9.27 -2.71
CA ARG A 181 4.05 8.24 -1.66
C ARG A 181 2.65 7.61 -1.56
N GLU A 182 1.60 8.42 -1.65
CA GLU A 182 0.22 7.93 -1.65
C GLU A 182 -0.09 7.07 -2.89
N ASN A 183 0.46 7.40 -4.05
CA ASN A 183 0.34 6.60 -5.26
C ASN A 183 1.06 5.25 -5.13
N LEU A 184 2.25 5.20 -4.53
CA LEU A 184 2.95 3.93 -4.23
C LEU A 184 2.12 3.04 -3.28
N VAL A 185 1.47 3.62 -2.27
CA VAL A 185 0.58 2.86 -1.38
C VAL A 185 -0.63 2.29 -2.14
N LYS A 186 -1.18 3.02 -3.12
CA LYS A 186 -2.26 2.49 -3.99
C LYS A 186 -1.76 1.31 -4.83
N LEU A 187 -0.56 1.41 -5.41
CA LEU A 187 0.06 0.31 -6.16
C LEU A 187 0.32 -0.91 -5.27
N ALA A 188 0.81 -0.71 -4.04
CA ALA A 188 1.02 -1.79 -3.08
C ALA A 188 -0.27 -2.56 -2.79
N LYS A 189 -1.40 -1.86 -2.64
CA LYS A 189 -2.72 -2.48 -2.48
C LYS A 189 -3.13 -3.29 -3.72
N GLN A 190 -2.84 -2.80 -4.92
CA GLN A 190 -3.13 -3.54 -6.16
C GLN A 190 -2.35 -4.86 -6.23
N PHE A 191 -1.06 -4.87 -5.89
CA PHE A 191 -0.26 -6.09 -5.83
C PHE A 191 -0.77 -7.07 -4.77
N CYS A 192 -1.18 -6.58 -3.59
CA CYS A 192 -1.80 -7.42 -2.57
C CYS A 192 -3.10 -8.08 -3.05
N ASN A 193 -3.94 -7.34 -3.79
CA ASN A 193 -5.17 -7.88 -4.35
C ASN A 193 -4.87 -8.98 -5.38
N LYS A 194 -3.88 -8.76 -6.26
CA LYS A 194 -3.42 -9.79 -7.21
C LYS A 194 -2.94 -11.05 -6.49
N ALA A 195 -2.12 -10.92 -5.44
CA ALA A 195 -1.66 -12.07 -4.65
C ALA A 195 -2.81 -12.81 -3.94
N LYS A 196 -3.78 -12.08 -3.38
CA LYS A 196 -4.99 -12.68 -2.79
C LYS A 196 -5.81 -13.43 -3.83
N ASP A 197 -5.91 -12.92 -5.05
CA ASP A 197 -6.61 -13.60 -6.14
C ASP A 197 -5.86 -14.86 -6.60
N LEU A 198 -4.53 -14.83 -6.65
CA LEU A 198 -3.71 -16.03 -6.91
C LEU A 198 -3.90 -17.09 -5.81
N LEU A 199 -3.86 -16.69 -4.54
CA LEU A 199 -4.10 -17.58 -3.41
C LEU A 199 -5.50 -18.22 -3.46
N ARG A 200 -6.52 -17.45 -3.87
CA ARG A 200 -7.88 -17.96 -4.09
C ARG A 200 -7.92 -18.99 -5.21
N ARG A 201 -7.16 -18.79 -6.30
CA ARG A 201 -7.07 -19.76 -7.41
C ARG A 201 -6.43 -21.05 -6.95
N VAL A 202 -5.28 -21.00 -6.25
CA VAL A 202 -4.62 -22.18 -5.67
C VAL A 202 -5.60 -22.96 -4.80
N ARG A 203 -6.23 -22.28 -3.83
CA ARG A 203 -7.23 -22.90 -2.94
C ARG A 203 -8.39 -23.54 -3.72
N SER A 204 -8.97 -22.84 -4.69
CA SER A 204 -10.09 -23.36 -5.49
C SER A 204 -9.67 -24.56 -6.34
N ASN A 205 -8.46 -24.55 -6.89
CA ASN A 205 -7.91 -25.67 -7.66
C ASN A 205 -7.73 -26.89 -6.76
N THR A 206 -7.11 -26.72 -5.57
CA THR A 206 -6.96 -27.79 -4.58
C THR A 206 -8.32 -28.38 -4.17
N ILE A 207 -9.31 -27.53 -3.86
CA ILE A 207 -10.67 -27.99 -3.52
C ILE A 207 -11.32 -28.72 -4.70
N SER A 208 -11.10 -28.26 -5.93
CA SER A 208 -11.63 -28.94 -7.12
C SER A 208 -10.99 -30.32 -7.33
N GLN A 209 -9.71 -30.48 -7.02
CA GLN A 209 -9.00 -31.76 -7.05
C GLN A 209 -9.52 -32.68 -5.94
N LEU A 210 -9.68 -32.18 -4.70
CA LEU A 210 -10.29 -32.94 -3.59
C LEU A 210 -11.65 -33.50 -3.97
N LYS A 211 -12.46 -32.71 -4.68
CA LYS A 211 -13.80 -33.12 -5.09
C LYS A 211 -13.82 -34.14 -6.23
N LYS A 212 -12.75 -34.26 -7.01
CA LYS A 212 -12.60 -35.30 -8.05
C LYS A 212 -12.15 -36.63 -7.44
N SER A 213 -11.27 -36.59 -6.45
CA SER A 213 -10.76 -37.77 -5.74
C SER A 213 -11.74 -38.34 -4.70
N LYS A 214 -13.05 -38.09 -4.83
CA LYS A 214 -14.08 -38.50 -3.87
C LYS A 214 -14.39 -39.99 -3.90
N GLU A 215 -14.15 -40.65 -5.04
CA GLU A 215 -14.43 -42.08 -5.21
C GLU A 215 -13.46 -42.89 -4.35
N GLY A 216 -13.89 -43.29 -3.14
CA GLY A 216 -13.11 -44.09 -2.20
C GLY A 216 -12.71 -43.40 -0.89
N VAL A 217 -13.07 -42.13 -0.70
CA VAL A 217 -12.75 -41.34 0.51
C VAL A 217 -14.02 -41.00 1.28
N SER A 218 -13.97 -41.06 2.62
CA SER A 218 -15.10 -40.66 3.46
C SER A 218 -15.36 -39.15 3.38
N ASP A 219 -16.64 -38.75 3.39
CA ASP A 219 -17.05 -37.34 3.39
C ASP A 219 -16.49 -36.56 4.58
N ASP A 220 -16.34 -37.22 5.74
CA ASP A 220 -15.77 -36.60 6.95
C ASP A 220 -14.30 -36.21 6.73
N THR A 221 -13.52 -37.09 6.09
CA THR A 221 -12.12 -36.81 5.74
C THR A 221 -12.00 -35.66 4.75
N ILE A 222 -12.86 -35.59 3.73
CA ILE A 222 -12.87 -34.48 2.77
C ILE A 222 -13.14 -33.15 3.47
N HIS A 223 -14.14 -33.11 4.36
CA HIS A 223 -14.46 -31.90 5.13
C HIS A 223 -13.33 -31.46 6.07
N LEU A 224 -12.58 -32.41 6.61
CA LEU A 224 -11.40 -32.12 7.43
C LEU A 224 -10.27 -31.48 6.59
N ILE A 225 -9.99 -32.03 5.40
CA ILE A 225 -8.97 -31.49 4.50
C ILE A 225 -9.37 -30.09 3.99
N GLU A 226 -10.64 -29.89 3.60
CA GLU A 226 -11.15 -28.58 3.18
C GLU A 226 -10.94 -27.52 4.28
N LYS A 227 -11.21 -27.88 5.54
CA LYS A 227 -10.95 -27.00 6.70
C LYS A 227 -9.46 -26.69 6.87
N GLN A 228 -8.59 -27.68 6.67
CA GLN A 228 -7.14 -27.49 6.78
C GLN A 228 -6.60 -26.56 5.68
N VAL A 229 -6.99 -26.78 4.42
CA VAL A 229 -6.62 -25.90 3.29
C VAL A 229 -7.13 -24.47 3.52
N GLN A 230 -8.34 -24.33 4.07
CA GLN A 230 -8.87 -23.01 4.44
C GLN A 230 -8.05 -22.33 5.54
N GLN A 231 -7.68 -23.06 6.60
CA GLN A 231 -6.82 -22.53 7.68
C GLN A 231 -5.45 -22.09 7.15
N MET A 232 -4.84 -22.88 6.25
CA MET A 232 -3.59 -22.50 5.60
C MET A 232 -3.79 -21.20 4.81
N ALA A 233 -4.79 -21.14 3.93
CA ALA A 233 -5.07 -19.94 3.15
C ALA A 233 -5.30 -18.69 4.04
N ASP A 234 -6.06 -18.81 5.12
CA ASP A 234 -6.31 -17.71 6.05
C ASP A 234 -5.02 -17.21 6.73
N SER A 235 -4.08 -18.12 7.02
CA SER A 235 -2.77 -17.74 7.58
C SER A 235 -1.92 -16.96 6.56
N TYR A 236 -1.87 -17.40 5.30
CA TYR A 236 -1.16 -16.68 4.23
C TYR A 236 -1.81 -15.31 3.93
N VAL A 237 -3.14 -15.20 3.98
CA VAL A 237 -3.84 -13.90 3.86
C VAL A 237 -3.40 -12.94 4.97
N ALA A 238 -3.33 -13.43 6.22
CA ALA A 238 -2.87 -12.62 7.34
C ALA A 238 -1.40 -12.16 7.14
N ASP A 239 -0.55 -13.00 6.57
CA ASP A 239 0.85 -12.63 6.28
C ASP A 239 0.97 -11.62 5.14
N ILE A 240 0.14 -11.71 4.10
CA ILE A 240 0.02 -10.67 3.06
C ILE A 240 -0.38 -9.33 3.69
N ASP A 241 -1.37 -9.33 4.59
CA ASP A 241 -1.85 -8.12 5.26
C ASP A 241 -0.79 -7.50 6.19
N LYS A 242 0.00 -8.34 6.88
CA LYS A 242 1.17 -7.87 7.66
C LYS A 242 2.21 -7.22 6.75
N GLN A 243 2.56 -7.84 5.62
CA GLN A 243 3.53 -7.29 4.68
C GLN A 243 3.06 -5.97 4.07
N LEU A 244 1.78 -5.87 3.72
CA LEU A 244 1.14 -4.62 3.28
C LEU A 244 1.30 -3.54 4.34
N ALA A 245 1.00 -3.85 5.60
CA ALA A 245 1.05 -2.88 6.69
C ALA A 245 2.49 -2.40 6.95
N THR A 246 3.46 -3.32 6.97
CA THR A 246 4.89 -2.98 7.09
C THR A 246 5.33 -2.08 5.95
N LYS A 247 5.02 -2.43 4.69
CA LYS A 247 5.35 -1.60 3.53
C LYS A 247 4.65 -0.26 3.53
N THR A 248 3.38 -0.19 3.92
CA THR A 248 2.66 1.10 4.00
C THR A 248 3.28 2.03 5.04
N LYS A 249 3.75 1.48 6.17
CA LYS A 249 4.50 2.25 7.19
C LYS A 249 5.84 2.72 6.65
N GLU A 250 6.58 1.87 5.93
CA GLU A 250 7.83 2.27 5.25
C GLU A 250 7.60 3.38 4.22
N LEU A 251 6.44 3.37 3.54
CA LEU A 251 6.14 4.32 2.47
C LEU A 251 5.70 5.71 2.99
N LEU A 252 4.97 5.74 4.11
CA LEU A 252 4.42 6.97 4.68
C LEU A 252 5.24 7.55 5.82
N GLY A 253 6.06 6.73 6.49
CA GLY A 253 7.02 7.16 7.51
C GLY A 253 8.09 8.07 6.96
#